data_AF-A0A2A2D4Y3-F1
#
_entry.id   AF-A0A2A2D4Y3-F1
#
_cell.length_a   1.000
_cell.length_b   1.000
_cell.length_c   1.000
_cell.angle_alpha   90.00
_cell.angle_beta   90.00
_cell.angle_gamma   90.00
#
_symmetry.space_group_name_H-M   'P 1'
#
loop_
_entity.id
_entity.type
_entity.pdbx_description
1 polymer ?
#
loop_
_entity_poly.entity_id
_entity_poly.type
_entity_poly.pdbx_seq_one_letter_code
_entity_poly.pdbx_strand_id
1 'polypeptide(L)'
;MVMTWFGDGMLAAKPDSPQAAKALYDNGFVYDPREQAFVLAGDDTTLQAQAVRAAGTQLAAHGIGVILRHPPSRPALETTTTPPAQPAKPTTRTR
;
A
#
# COMPACT_ATOMS: atom_id res chain seq x y z
N MET A 1 -0.46 3.11 11.77
CA MET A 1 0.08 4.28 11.05
C MET A 1 -0.39 4.31 9.60
N VAL A 2 -0.25 5.46 8.94
CA VAL A 2 -0.65 5.65 7.53
C VAL A 2 0.58 5.84 6.66
N MET A 3 0.65 5.07 5.58
CA MET A 3 1.59 5.26 4.47
C MET A 3 0.81 5.80 3.28
N THR A 4 1.27 6.90 2.72
CA THR A 4 0.63 7.58 1.60
C THR A 4 1.52 7.50 0.38
N TRP A 5 1.03 6.82 -0.66
CA TRP A 5 1.62 6.84 -1.99
C TRP A 5 1.28 8.17 -2.68
N PHE A 6 2.25 8.77 -3.35
CA PHE A 6 2.06 9.94 -4.20
C PHE A 6 2.08 9.51 -5.67
N GLY A 7 1.38 10.25 -6.53
CA GLY A 7 1.30 9.96 -7.96
C GLY A 7 2.63 10.09 -8.71
N ASP A 8 3.63 10.71 -8.08
CA ASP A 8 5.01 10.84 -8.56
C ASP A 8 5.87 9.60 -8.26
N GLY A 9 5.28 8.56 -7.66
CA GLY A 9 6.00 7.37 -7.21
C GLY A 9 6.68 7.53 -5.87
N MET A 10 6.64 8.70 -5.23
CA MET A 10 7.10 8.88 -3.85
C MET A 10 6.14 8.22 -2.86
N LEU A 11 6.66 7.67 -1.77
CA LEU A 11 5.85 7.15 -0.67
C LEU A 11 6.27 7.80 0.64
N ALA A 12 5.34 8.46 1.36
CA ALA A 12 5.61 8.98 2.70
C ALA A 12 4.88 8.17 3.78
N ALA A 13 5.56 7.94 4.90
CA ALA A 13 5.04 7.26 6.07
C ALA A 13 5.27 8.13 7.30
N LYS A 14 4.22 8.31 8.11
CA LYS A 14 4.33 9.00 9.40
C LYS A 14 4.23 7.99 10.55
N PRO A 15 5.37 7.57 11.12
CA PRO A 15 5.35 6.65 12.26
C PRO A 15 4.98 7.38 13.54
N ASP A 16 3.99 6.86 14.26
CA ASP A 16 3.58 7.35 15.59
C ASP A 16 4.46 6.79 16.74
N SER A 17 5.45 5.96 16.41
CA SER A 17 6.27 5.26 17.40
C SER A 17 7.73 5.12 16.95
N PRO A 18 8.70 5.21 17.87
CA PRO A 18 10.12 5.10 17.52
C PRO A 18 10.49 3.73 16.94
N GLN A 19 9.79 2.66 17.31
CA GLN A 19 9.94 1.33 16.69
C GLN A 19 9.53 1.33 15.22
N ALA A 20 8.42 2.01 14.87
CA ALA A 20 7.99 2.15 13.49
C ALA A 20 8.97 2.99 12.68
N ALA A 21 9.50 4.08 13.26
CA ALA A 21 10.54 4.89 12.63
C ALA A 21 11.81 4.08 12.35
N LYS A 22 12.24 3.24 13.31
CA LYS A 22 13.39 2.35 13.12
C LYS A 22 13.15 1.32 12.02
N ALA A 23 11.97 0.71 11.97
CA ALA A 23 11.62 -0.24 10.92
C ALA A 23 11.63 0.42 9.53
N LEU A 24 11.09 1.63 9.39
CA LEU A 24 11.13 2.38 8.13
C LEU A 24 12.58 2.70 7.73
N TYR A 25 13.38 3.21 8.67
CA TYR A 25 14.79 3.53 8.41
C TYR A 25 15.60 2.30 7.94
N ASP A 26 15.42 1.15 8.58
CA ASP A 26 16.11 -0.10 8.25
C ASP A 26 15.76 -0.62 6.84
N ASN A 27 14.55 -0.32 6.36
CA ASN A 27 14.05 -0.72 5.05
C ASN A 27 14.32 0.32 3.95
N GLY A 28 15.19 1.30 4.21
CA GLY A 28 15.64 2.27 3.20
C GLY A 28 14.78 3.53 3.08
N PHE A 29 13.85 3.77 4.01
CA PHE A 29 13.13 5.04 4.06
C PHE A 29 14.02 6.14 4.66
N VAL A 30 14.02 7.31 4.04
CA VAL A 30 14.79 8.48 4.48
C VAL A 30 13.86 9.43 5.22
N TYR A 31 14.29 9.95 6.37
CA TYR A 31 13.51 10.95 7.10
C TYR A 31 13.59 12.31 6.40
N ASP A 32 12.46 12.84 5.97
CA ASP A 32 12.33 14.19 5.45
C ASP A 32 11.88 15.15 6.58
N PRO A 33 12.72 16.12 6.98
CA PRO A 33 12.40 17.05 8.06
C PRO A 33 11.35 18.10 7.68
N ARG A 34 11.08 18.31 6.38
CA ARG A 34 10.09 19.29 5.90
C ARG A 34 8.68 18.71 6.02
N GLU A 35 8.52 17.45 5.65
CA GLU A 35 7.26 16.70 5.73
C GLU A 35 7.04 16.08 7.12
N GLN A 36 8.10 16.01 7.93
CA GLN A 36 8.18 15.25 9.18
C GLN A 36 7.72 13.79 8.98
N ALA A 37 8.20 13.19 7.89
CA ALA A 37 7.77 11.87 7.43
C ALA A 37 8.96 11.11 6.86
N PHE A 38 8.87 9.78 6.91
CA PHE A 38 9.80 8.89 6.23
C PHE A 38 9.37 8.73 4.78
N VAL A 39 10.19 9.20 3.86
CA VAL A 39 9.96 9.14 2.42
C VAL A 39 10.80 8.06 1.77
N LEU A 40 10.21 7.37 0.81
CA LEU A 40 10.89 6.42 -0.06
C LEU A 40 10.72 6.90 -1.50
N ALA A 41 11.83 7.19 -2.16
CA ALA A 41 11.84 7.61 -3.55
C ALA A 41 11.41 6.46 -4.47
N GLY A 42 10.77 6.82 -5.58
CA GLY A 42 10.13 5.89 -6.51
C GLY A 42 11.01 5.47 -7.69
N ASP A 43 12.33 5.69 -7.64
CA ASP A 43 13.24 5.45 -8.77
C ASP A 43 13.12 4.03 -9.34
N ASP A 44 12.96 3.04 -8.46
CA ASP A 44 12.74 1.63 -8.82
C ASP A 44 11.46 1.10 -8.17
N THR A 45 10.36 1.04 -8.92
CA THR A 45 9.05 0.60 -8.42
C THR A 45 9.09 -0.82 -7.82
N THR A 46 9.92 -1.72 -8.36
CA THR A 46 10.09 -3.09 -7.85
C THR A 46 10.78 -3.11 -6.49
N LEU A 47 11.90 -2.41 -6.36
CA LEU A 47 12.63 -2.27 -5.09
C LEU A 47 11.78 -1.56 -4.05
N GLN A 48 11.03 -0.54 -4.48
CA GLN A 48 10.10 0.17 -3.63
C GLN A 48 9.00 -0.76 -3.09
N ALA A 49 8.33 -1.52 -3.96
CA ALA A 49 7.30 -2.47 -3.53
C ALA A 49 7.87 -3.59 -2.63
N GLN A 50 9.14 -3.95 -2.79
CA GLN A 50 9.82 -4.88 -1.90
C GLN A 50 10.08 -4.24 -0.52
N ALA A 51 10.65 -3.03 -0.48
CA ALA A 51 10.91 -2.29 0.74
C ALA A 51 9.62 -2.01 1.54
N VAL A 52 8.52 -1.67 0.87
CA VAL A 52 7.21 -1.48 1.51
C VAL A 52 6.69 -2.77 2.13
N ARG A 53 6.83 -3.91 1.44
CA ARG A 53 6.40 -5.22 1.97
C ARG A 53 7.27 -5.65 3.15
N ALA A 54 8.58 -5.44 3.07
CA ALA A 54 9.51 -5.77 4.15
C ALA A 54 9.25 -4.90 5.40
N ALA A 55 9.12 -3.58 5.21
CA ALA A 55 8.74 -2.65 6.27
C ALA A 55 7.39 -3.06 6.89
N GLY A 56 6.37 -3.29 6.08
CA GLY A 56 5.04 -3.70 6.55
C GLY A 56 5.05 -5.00 7.35
N THR A 57 5.87 -5.98 6.95
CA THR A 57 6.05 -7.24 7.68
C THR A 57 6.70 -7.01 9.04
N GLN A 58 7.76 -6.19 9.09
CA GLN A 58 8.45 -5.86 10.34
C GLN A 58 7.55 -5.06 11.29
N LEU A 59 6.75 -4.14 10.76
CA LEU A 59 5.77 -3.37 11.53
C LEU A 59 4.65 -4.26 12.08
N ALA A 60 4.15 -5.20 11.27
CA ALA A 60 3.17 -6.19 11.71
C ALA A 60 3.71 -7.09 12.82
N ALA A 61 4.99 -7.46 12.78
CA ALA A 61 5.65 -8.22 13.86
C ALA A 61 5.70 -7.45 15.19
N HIS A 62 5.71 -6.12 15.14
CA HIS A 62 5.59 -5.25 16.31
C HIS A 62 4.14 -4.95 16.72
N GLY A 63 3.15 -5.55 16.05
CA GLY A 63 1.73 -5.29 16.29
C GLY A 63 1.25 -3.94 15.75
N ILE A 64 2.02 -3.31 14.86
CA ILE A 64 1.73 -1.99 14.31
C ILE A 64 0.97 -2.17 12.99
N GLY A 65 -0.33 -1.88 13.02
CA GLY A 65 -1.17 -1.87 11.82
C GLY A 65 -0.73 -0.78 10.84
N VAL A 66 -0.56 -1.14 9.58
CA VAL A 66 -0.18 -0.24 8.49
C VAL A 66 -1.37 -0.06 7.55
N ILE A 67 -1.78 1.18 7.34
CA ILE A 67 -2.79 1.54 6.35
C ILE A 67 -2.07 2.16 5.16
N LEU A 68 -2.13 1.50 4.01
CA LEU A 68 -1.62 2.04 2.76
C LEU A 68 -2.73 2.82 2.05
N ARG A 69 -2.57 4.14 1.94
CA ARG A 69 -3.42 5.00 1.12
C ARG A 69 -2.72 5.26 -0.19
N HIS A 70 -3.33 4.80 -1.27
CA HIS A 70 -3.00 5.28 -2.61
C HIS A 70 -3.70 6.62 -2.84
N PRO A 71 -3.10 7.54 -3.61
CA PRO A 71 -3.85 8.69 -4.07
C PRO A 71 -5.03 8.15 -4.89
N PRO A 72 -6.19 8.81 -4.88
CA PRO A 72 -7.27 8.41 -5.76
C PRO A 72 -6.69 8.42 -7.17
N SER A 73 -6.56 7.25 -7.79
CA SER A 73 -6.36 7.15 -9.22
C SER A 73 -7.49 7.99 -9.79
N ARG A 74 -7.16 9.16 -10.37
CA ARG A 74 -8.09 9.85 -11.25
C ARG A 74 -8.61 8.74 -12.17
N PRO A 75 -9.93 8.48 -12.24
CA PRO A 75 -10.41 7.44 -13.11
C PRO A 75 -9.89 7.80 -14.51
N ALA A 76 -8.97 7.00 -15.02
CA ALA A 76 -8.81 6.92 -16.46
C ALA A 76 -10.20 6.50 -16.95
N LEU A 77 -10.78 7.33 -17.80
CA LEU A 77 -12.05 7.02 -18.44
C LEU A 77 -12.00 5.57 -18.94
N GLU A 78 -13.00 4.80 -18.51
CA GLU A 78 -13.55 3.61 -19.16
C GLU A 78 -12.58 2.46 -19.49
N THR A 79 -12.52 1.45 -18.63
CA THR A 79 -12.63 0.05 -19.10
C THR A 79 -13.43 -0.77 -18.09
N THR A 80 -14.59 -1.25 -18.55
CA THR A 80 -15.52 -2.14 -17.86
C THR A 80 -14.83 -3.44 -17.43
N THR A 81 -14.69 -3.67 -16.13
CA THR A 81 -14.40 -5.01 -15.59
C THR A 81 -15.72 -5.66 -15.16
N THR A 82 -16.29 -6.45 -16.06
CA THR A 82 -17.43 -7.35 -15.79
C THR A 82 -17.12 -8.28 -14.60
N PRO A 83 -18.04 -8.45 -13.63
CA PRO A 83 -17.87 -9.44 -12.55
C PRO A 83 -17.88 -10.88 -13.11
N PRO A 84 -17.12 -11.83 -12.51
CA PRO A 84 -17.13 -13.22 -12.95
C PRO A 84 -18.50 -13.86 -12.72
N ALA A 85 -19.05 -14.46 -13.78
CA ALA A 85 -20.32 -15.18 -13.75
C ALA A 85 -20.23 -16.41 -12.82
N GLN A 86 -21.09 -16.48 -11.81
CA GLN A 86 -21.28 -17.70 -11.02
C GLN A 86 -21.96 -18.78 -11.89
N PRO A 87 -21.52 -20.06 -11.80
CA PRO A 87 -22.16 -21.14 -12.53
C PRO A 87 -23.55 -21.43 -11.96
N ALA A 88 -24.58 -21.19 -12.77
CA ALA A 88 -25.95 -21.55 -12.44
C ALA A 88 -26.09 -23.09 -12.39
N LYS A 89 -26.49 -23.62 -11.24
CA LYS A 89 -26.80 -25.04 -11.04
C LYS A 89 -28.14 -25.35 -11.74
N PRO A 90 -28.27 -26.43 -12.51
CA PRO A 90 -29.52 -26.78 -13.17
C PRO A 90 -30.46 -27.45 -12.16
N THR A 91 -31.69 -26.94 -12.01
CA THR A 91 -32.78 -27.70 -11.38
C THR A 91 -34.05 -27.61 -12.21
N THR A 92 -34.25 -28.66 -13.01
CA THR A 92 -35.52 -29.18 -13.49
C THR A 92 -36.58 -29.17 -12.39
N ARG A 93 -37.80 -28.64 -12.65
CA ARG A 93 -39.05 -29.25 -12.16
C ARG A 93 -40.32 -28.74 -12.86
N THR A 94 -40.95 -29.69 -13.56
CA THR A 94 -42.34 -29.82 -14.03
C THR A 94 -43.43 -29.22 -13.15
N ARG A 95 -44.43 -28.55 -13.75
CA ARG A 95 -45.86 -28.95 -13.77
C ARG A 95 -46.66 -28.09 -14.74
#